data_AF-A0A0F7UCY8-F1
#
_entry.id   AF-A0A0F7UCY8-F1
#
_cell.length_a   1.000
_cell.length_b   1.000
_cell.length_c   1.000
_cell.angle_alpha   90.00
_cell.angle_beta   90.00
_cell.angle_gamma   90.00
#
_symmetry.space_group_name_H-M   'P 1'
#
loop_
_entity.id
_entity.type
_entity.pdbx_description
1 polymer ?
#
loop_
_entity_poly.entity_id
_entity_poly.type
_entity_poly.pdbx_seq_one_letter_code
_entity_poly.pdbx_strand_id
1 'polypeptide(L)'
;MDSPNQIRVPHPDFNKWFPRCVPRELKENPTMRIFCFHGAGMDLTVWTGVGTPKAPTVNPLVTFCEKEDVQLLAVQLPGRSLRSKEPVPTTIQNCVAQLLDVIAPLVSSRVPYVLVGYSMGSWVAYELACAIAKRRETDTKFRLPGRMILASMVSPDTPPSERPWRETRHLSDSEFQEELRGWSCNEILFQPDLWAAYGKLLRADHLLLDEYIPTKRDAPLGVPCSVFRARDDLKLQSPSHFVNWFSLVEGPSATRTERKDPSKLCSYGRSDTSANKRGDASTAECTPRDTDTVKPLDRESTGKAGSDAGIAPGSGLQQDDGNRIGVLDGSHGLMYDPKCRAKFFERILELVEQNLLDLMYDGM
;
A
#
# COMPACT_ATOMS: atom_id res chain seq x y z
N MET A 1 28.02 16.24 -27.74
CA MET A 1 27.34 14.92 -27.69
C MET A 1 27.59 14.38 -26.30
N ASP A 2 26.68 14.69 -25.37
CA ASP A 2 26.74 14.15 -24.02
C ASP A 2 26.24 12.71 -24.04
N SER A 3 27.03 11.78 -23.50
CA SER A 3 26.70 10.35 -23.49
C SER A 3 25.49 10.11 -22.56
N PRO A 4 24.39 9.49 -23.03
CA PRO A 4 23.13 9.41 -22.28
C PRO A 4 23.10 8.40 -21.11
N ASN A 5 24.22 7.81 -20.72
CA ASN A 5 24.29 6.73 -19.71
C ASN A 5 25.34 7.01 -18.62
N GLN A 6 25.11 7.98 -17.74
CA GLN A 6 25.91 8.10 -16.52
C GLN A 6 25.04 8.37 -15.31
N ILE A 7 24.72 7.32 -14.53
CA ILE A 7 24.57 7.50 -13.08
C ILE A 7 25.98 7.57 -12.50
N ARG A 8 26.63 8.73 -12.68
CA ARG A 8 27.93 9.00 -12.05
C ARG A 8 27.70 9.45 -10.62
N VAL A 9 27.80 8.45 -9.74
CA VAL A 9 27.86 8.55 -8.28
C VAL A 9 26.49 8.88 -7.65
N PRO A 10 25.99 8.02 -6.74
CA PRO A 10 24.82 8.35 -5.94
C PRO A 10 25.06 9.67 -5.20
N HIS A 11 23.99 10.41 -4.90
CA HIS A 11 24.06 11.54 -3.98
C HIS A 11 24.88 11.14 -2.72
N PRO A 12 25.72 12.02 -2.13
CA PRO A 12 26.60 11.65 -1.00
C PRO A 12 25.89 10.96 0.17
N ASP A 13 24.61 11.31 0.39
CA ASP A 13 23.77 10.73 1.42
C ASP A 13 23.01 9.46 1.00
N PHE A 14 23.19 8.94 -0.21
CA PHE A 14 22.47 7.76 -0.71
C PHE A 14 22.55 6.57 0.24
N ASN A 15 23.77 6.24 0.69
CA ASN A 15 23.97 5.12 1.62
C ASN A 15 23.36 5.37 3.01
N LYS A 16 23.08 6.62 3.40
CA LYS A 16 22.33 6.91 4.63
C LYS A 16 20.85 6.56 4.45
N TRP A 17 20.27 6.91 3.31
CA TRP A 17 18.87 6.62 2.99
C TRP A 17 18.62 5.15 2.62
N PHE A 18 19.61 4.48 2.03
CA PHE A 18 19.52 3.09 1.57
C PHE A 18 20.71 2.23 2.05
N PRO A 19 20.91 2.06 3.37
CA PRO A 19 22.09 1.36 3.89
C PRO A 19 22.07 -0.15 3.62
N ARG A 20 20.95 -0.70 3.12
CA ARG A 20 20.82 -2.08 2.65
C ARG A 20 20.11 -2.13 1.29
N CYS A 21 20.81 -1.64 0.27
CA CYS A 21 20.42 -1.85 -1.13
C CYS A 21 20.39 -3.36 -1.45
N VAL A 22 19.38 -3.84 -2.18
CA VAL A 22 19.27 -5.25 -2.61
C VAL A 22 19.01 -5.32 -4.11
N PRO A 23 19.90 -5.95 -4.92
CA PRO A 23 21.24 -6.40 -4.56
C PRO A 23 22.13 -5.29 -3.99
N ARG A 24 23.21 -5.66 -3.30
CA ARG A 24 24.07 -4.73 -2.54
C ARG A 24 24.62 -3.57 -3.38
N GLU A 25 24.99 -3.86 -4.62
CA GLU A 25 25.46 -2.86 -5.56
C GLU A 25 24.29 -2.16 -6.24
N LEU A 26 24.33 -0.83 -6.29
CA LEU A 26 23.34 -0.05 -7.02
C LEU A 26 23.53 -0.27 -8.52
N LYS A 27 22.56 -0.90 -9.15
CA LYS A 27 22.51 -1.10 -10.59
C LYS A 27 22.13 0.21 -11.29
N GLU A 28 22.85 0.52 -12.37
CA GLU A 28 22.60 1.71 -13.18
C GLU A 28 21.27 1.62 -13.93
N ASN A 29 21.04 0.49 -14.60
CA ASN A 29 19.87 0.24 -15.44
C ASN A 29 19.22 -1.12 -15.11
N PRO A 30 18.74 -1.35 -13.86
CA PRO A 30 17.95 -2.53 -13.58
C PRO A 30 16.64 -2.45 -14.39
N THR A 31 16.01 -3.59 -14.61
CA THR A 31 14.69 -3.69 -15.24
C THR A 31 13.64 -2.88 -14.47
N MET A 32 13.74 -2.79 -13.13
CA MET A 32 12.86 -1.95 -12.30
C MET A 32 13.51 -1.58 -10.95
N ARG A 33 13.02 -0.51 -10.32
CA ARG A 33 13.29 -0.19 -8.91
C ARG A 33 12.03 -0.30 -8.04
N ILE A 34 12.18 -0.75 -6.80
CA ILE A 34 11.12 -0.81 -5.79
C ILE A 34 11.56 0.05 -4.61
N PHE A 35 10.87 1.16 -4.36
CA PHE A 35 11.12 1.98 -3.16
C PHE A 35 10.13 1.59 -2.06
N CYS A 36 10.65 1.21 -0.88
CA CYS A 36 9.82 0.76 0.24
C CYS A 36 9.90 1.70 1.45
N PHE A 37 8.75 2.03 2.03
CA PHE A 37 8.59 2.98 3.13
C PHE A 37 7.92 2.29 4.32
N HIS A 38 8.62 2.25 5.46
CA HIS A 38 8.18 1.56 6.67
C HIS A 38 7.16 2.37 7.50
N GLY A 39 6.47 1.69 8.42
CA GLY A 39 5.53 2.30 9.36
C GLY A 39 6.21 3.08 10.51
N ALA A 40 5.40 3.65 11.39
CA ALA A 40 5.86 4.37 12.58
C ALA A 40 6.63 3.44 13.54
N GLY A 41 7.74 3.94 14.10
CA GLY A 41 8.62 3.19 15.01
C GLY A 41 9.42 2.06 14.35
N MET A 42 9.21 1.79 13.07
CA MET A 42 9.94 0.78 12.30
C MET A 42 11.22 1.36 11.68
N ASP A 43 12.03 0.47 11.11
CA ASP A 43 13.12 0.81 10.21
C ASP A 43 13.06 -0.02 8.92
N LEU A 44 14.04 0.19 8.02
CA LEU A 44 14.09 -0.48 6.73
C LEU A 44 14.07 -2.02 6.82
N THR A 45 14.46 -2.61 7.95
CA THR A 45 14.64 -4.06 8.10
C THR A 45 13.32 -4.81 8.01
N VAL A 46 12.18 -4.13 8.18
CA VAL A 46 10.87 -4.72 7.89
C VAL A 46 10.77 -5.18 6.44
N TRP A 47 11.51 -4.56 5.51
CA TRP A 47 11.55 -4.89 4.09
C TRP A 47 12.72 -5.82 3.73
N THR A 48 13.90 -5.61 4.31
CA THR A 48 15.13 -6.32 3.89
C THR A 48 15.59 -7.39 4.88
N GLY A 49 14.85 -7.66 5.95
CA GLY A 49 15.26 -8.59 6.99
C GLY A 49 15.30 -10.03 6.48
N VAL A 50 16.44 -10.70 6.66
CA VAL A 50 16.69 -12.10 6.27
C VAL A 50 17.14 -12.97 7.46
N GLY A 51 16.85 -12.52 8.68
CA GLY A 51 17.26 -13.20 9.92
C GLY A 51 18.73 -12.97 10.25
N THR A 52 19.33 -13.91 10.99
CA THR A 52 20.75 -13.88 11.36
C THR A 52 21.49 -15.07 10.76
N PRO A 53 22.83 -15.08 10.70
CA PRO A 53 23.58 -16.26 10.26
C PRO A 53 23.26 -17.53 11.05
N LYS A 54 22.84 -17.41 12.32
CA LYS A 54 22.47 -18.53 13.20
C LYS A 54 21.00 -18.94 13.09
N ALA A 55 20.15 -18.07 12.53
CA ALA A 55 18.73 -18.28 12.35
C ALA A 55 18.28 -17.50 11.10
N PRO A 56 18.60 -18.00 9.90
CA PRO A 56 18.23 -17.35 8.66
C PRO A 56 16.71 -17.42 8.45
N THR A 57 16.14 -16.39 7.84
CA THR A 57 14.73 -16.39 7.44
C THR A 57 14.63 -16.06 5.96
N VAL A 58 13.75 -16.75 5.24
CA VAL A 58 13.46 -16.44 3.84
C VAL A 58 12.65 -15.15 3.77
N ASN A 59 13.08 -14.23 2.91
CA ASN A 59 12.36 -13.02 2.58
C ASN A 59 12.09 -13.04 1.06
N PRO A 60 10.85 -13.38 0.64
CA PRO A 60 10.50 -13.49 -0.77
C PRO A 60 10.87 -12.27 -1.61
N LEU A 61 10.67 -11.06 -1.08
CA LEU A 61 10.98 -9.81 -1.78
C LEU A 61 12.49 -9.65 -2.02
N VAL A 62 13.31 -9.95 -1.01
CA VAL A 62 14.78 -9.92 -1.15
C VAL A 62 15.24 -11.00 -2.13
N THR A 63 14.76 -12.23 -1.97
CA THR A 63 15.12 -13.35 -2.86
C THR A 63 14.75 -13.07 -4.31
N PHE A 64 13.60 -12.44 -4.57
CA PHE A 64 13.21 -12.01 -5.91
C PHE A 64 14.18 -10.97 -6.45
N CYS A 65 14.48 -9.90 -5.71
CA CYS A 65 15.39 -8.84 -6.20
C CYS A 65 16.84 -9.31 -6.36
N GLU A 66 17.28 -10.33 -5.61
CA GLU A 66 18.60 -10.95 -5.78
C GLU A 66 18.70 -11.80 -7.04
N LYS A 67 17.61 -12.46 -7.45
CA LYS A 67 17.58 -13.34 -8.62
C LYS A 67 17.23 -12.61 -9.91
N GLU A 68 16.31 -11.66 -9.82
CA GLU A 68 15.84 -10.88 -10.95
C GLU A 68 16.66 -9.60 -11.13
N ASP A 69 16.55 -8.98 -12.31
CA ASP A 69 17.17 -7.69 -12.56
C ASP A 69 16.38 -6.51 -11.97
N VAL A 70 16.07 -6.58 -10.66
CA VAL A 70 15.25 -5.60 -9.93
C VAL A 70 16.03 -5.05 -8.74
N GLN A 71 15.92 -3.74 -8.50
CA GLN A 71 16.58 -3.07 -7.38
C GLN A 71 15.59 -2.69 -6.28
N LEU A 72 15.72 -3.30 -5.10
CA LEU A 72 15.00 -2.93 -3.89
C LEU A 72 15.77 -1.84 -3.12
N LEU A 73 15.06 -0.74 -2.86
CA LEU A 73 15.52 0.47 -2.20
C LEU A 73 14.62 0.74 -0.98
N ALA A 74 14.89 0.04 0.13
CA ALA A 74 14.19 0.25 1.39
C ALA A 74 14.72 1.51 2.10
N VAL A 75 13.83 2.45 2.37
CA VAL A 75 14.17 3.77 2.93
C VAL A 75 14.45 3.67 4.43
N GLN A 76 15.54 4.29 4.87
CA GLN A 76 15.88 4.52 6.27
C GLN A 76 15.60 5.97 6.66
N LEU A 77 14.48 6.23 7.33
CA LEU A 77 14.16 7.58 7.82
C LEU A 77 15.16 8.06 8.90
N PRO A 78 15.38 9.39 9.06
CA PRO A 78 16.24 9.93 10.10
C PRO A 78 15.76 9.57 11.53
N GLY A 79 16.68 9.64 12.50
CA GLY A 79 16.39 9.45 13.92
C GLY A 79 16.33 8.00 14.41
N ARG A 80 16.68 7.03 13.56
CA ARG A 80 16.63 5.60 13.93
C ARG A 80 17.77 4.79 13.33
N SER A 81 18.05 3.65 13.95
CA SER A 81 19.08 2.69 13.50
C SER A 81 20.44 3.39 13.30
N LEU A 82 21.08 3.25 12.13
CA LEU A 82 22.35 3.92 11.82
C LEU A 82 22.25 5.46 11.74
N ARG A 83 21.03 6.00 11.66
CA ARG A 83 20.72 7.44 11.65
C ARG A 83 20.15 7.94 12.99
N SER A 84 20.31 7.18 14.07
CA SER A 84 19.76 7.51 15.40
C SER A 84 20.25 8.82 16.01
N LYS A 85 21.41 9.33 15.57
CA LYS A 85 21.96 10.62 16.00
C LYS A 85 21.42 11.82 15.20
N GLU A 86 20.72 11.57 14.10
CA GLU A 86 20.11 12.62 13.29
C GLU A 86 18.77 13.05 13.91
N PRO A 87 18.38 14.33 13.80
CA PRO A 87 17.06 14.75 14.23
C PRO A 87 15.97 14.04 13.43
N VAL A 88 14.90 13.64 14.12
CA VAL A 88 13.66 13.15 13.48
C VAL A 88 13.05 14.27 12.62
N PRO A 89 12.41 13.94 11.48
CA PRO A 89 11.69 14.94 10.69
C PRO A 89 10.59 15.63 11.50
N THR A 90 10.35 16.90 11.20
CA THR A 90 9.23 17.66 11.78
C THR A 90 7.94 17.55 10.97
N THR A 91 8.04 17.24 9.67
CA THR A 91 6.90 16.95 8.79
C THR A 91 7.28 15.84 7.80
N ILE A 92 6.28 15.13 7.28
CA ILE A 92 6.49 14.14 6.22
C ILE A 92 7.06 14.82 4.96
N GLN A 93 6.56 16.02 4.62
CA GLN A 93 7.00 16.83 3.48
C GLN A 93 8.48 17.18 3.54
N ASN A 94 8.97 17.60 4.72
CA ASN A 94 10.40 17.91 4.91
C ASN A 94 11.26 16.65 4.74
N CYS A 95 10.78 15.49 5.18
CA CYS A 95 11.46 14.23 4.99
C CYS A 95 11.54 13.83 3.52
N VAL A 96 10.41 13.92 2.78
CA VAL A 96 10.38 13.53 1.37
C VAL A 96 11.14 14.51 0.49
N ALA A 97 11.22 15.80 0.83
CA ALA A 97 12.05 16.77 0.11
C ALA A 97 13.53 16.37 0.15
N GLN A 98 14.06 16.05 1.33
CA GLN A 98 15.43 15.57 1.49
C GLN A 98 15.66 14.24 0.75
N LEU A 99 14.71 13.31 0.84
CA LEU A 99 14.80 12.05 0.12
C LEU A 99 14.79 12.26 -1.40
N LEU A 100 13.93 13.15 -1.90
CA LEU A 100 13.81 13.46 -3.33
C LEU A 100 15.12 14.01 -3.90
N ASP A 101 15.81 14.87 -3.16
CA ASP A 101 17.13 15.37 -3.58
C ASP A 101 18.16 14.23 -3.71
N VAL A 102 18.08 13.22 -2.84
CA VAL A 102 18.95 12.02 -2.90
C VAL A 102 18.60 11.11 -4.08
N ILE A 103 17.31 10.90 -4.35
CA ILE A 103 16.85 9.95 -5.38
C ILE A 103 16.57 10.61 -6.73
N ALA A 104 16.73 11.93 -6.86
CA ALA A 104 16.45 12.68 -8.09
C ALA A 104 17.06 11.99 -9.34
N PRO A 105 18.35 11.58 -9.35
CA PRO A 105 18.91 10.87 -10.51
C PRO A 105 18.23 9.54 -10.84
N LEU A 106 17.65 8.86 -9.85
CA LEU A 106 17.00 7.56 -10.01
C LEU A 106 15.57 7.71 -10.56
N VAL A 107 14.82 8.71 -10.08
CA VAL A 107 13.44 8.97 -10.51
C VAL A 107 13.37 9.82 -11.79
N SER A 108 14.48 10.45 -12.19
CA SER A 108 14.65 11.10 -13.48
C SER A 108 15.27 10.19 -14.57
N SER A 109 15.57 8.94 -14.22
CA SER A 109 16.13 7.94 -15.14
C SER A 109 15.00 7.27 -15.95
N ARG A 110 15.34 6.53 -17.02
CA ARG A 110 14.35 5.80 -17.82
C ARG A 110 13.88 4.49 -17.18
N VAL A 111 14.52 4.06 -16.09
CA VAL A 111 14.18 2.82 -15.41
C VAL A 111 12.83 3.01 -14.68
N PRO A 112 11.84 2.14 -14.93
CA PRO A 112 10.57 2.21 -14.23
C PRO A 112 10.74 1.90 -12.75
N TYR A 113 9.85 2.45 -11.92
CA TYR A 113 9.87 2.16 -10.49
C TYR A 113 8.48 2.15 -9.88
N VAL A 114 8.37 1.47 -8.75
CA VAL A 114 7.15 1.42 -7.93
C VAL A 114 7.43 1.95 -6.53
N LEU A 115 6.40 2.50 -5.88
CA LEU A 115 6.46 2.91 -4.48
C LEU A 115 5.60 1.96 -3.64
N VAL A 116 6.15 1.45 -2.54
CA VAL A 116 5.48 0.55 -1.62
C VAL A 116 5.49 1.16 -0.22
N GLY A 117 4.30 1.50 0.29
CA GLY A 117 4.14 2.08 1.62
C GLY A 117 3.36 1.15 2.55
N TYR A 118 3.81 1.08 3.80
CA TYR A 118 3.10 0.38 4.87
C TYR A 118 2.82 1.33 6.04
N SER A 119 1.56 1.39 6.50
CA SER A 119 1.12 2.29 7.58
C SER A 119 1.55 3.73 7.30
N MET A 120 2.24 4.42 8.22
CA MET A 120 2.83 5.76 8.00
C MET A 120 3.61 5.88 6.68
N GLY A 121 4.30 4.80 6.27
CA GLY A 121 5.06 4.77 5.01
C GLY A 121 4.20 4.97 3.76
N SER A 122 2.90 4.68 3.81
CA SER A 122 1.93 4.98 2.75
C SER A 122 1.78 6.50 2.54
N TRP A 123 1.73 7.28 3.62
CA TRP A 123 1.72 8.75 3.52
C TRP A 123 3.06 9.29 3.01
N VAL A 124 4.18 8.71 3.45
CA VAL A 124 5.52 9.08 2.92
C VAL A 124 5.62 8.80 1.41
N ALA A 125 5.13 7.65 0.95
CA ALA A 125 5.11 7.30 -0.47
C ALA A 125 4.22 8.27 -1.29
N TYR A 126 3.06 8.65 -0.75
CA TYR A 126 2.16 9.63 -1.37
C TYR A 126 2.79 11.01 -1.48
N GLU A 127 3.36 11.52 -0.40
CA GLU A 127 4.01 12.83 -0.39
C GLU A 127 5.24 12.87 -1.32
N LEU A 128 5.99 11.77 -1.40
CA LEU A 128 7.06 11.65 -2.37
C LEU A 128 6.52 11.69 -3.82
N ALA A 129 5.44 10.97 -4.12
CA ALA A 129 4.83 11.01 -5.45
C ALA A 129 4.32 12.43 -5.79
N CYS A 130 3.74 13.15 -4.82
CA CYS A 130 3.34 14.55 -4.98
C CYS A 130 4.55 15.47 -5.25
N ALA A 131 5.64 15.31 -4.50
CA ALA A 131 6.86 16.08 -4.70
C ALA A 131 7.50 15.81 -6.07
N ILE A 132 7.49 14.55 -6.54
CA ILE A 132 7.95 14.17 -7.88
C ILE A 132 7.05 14.78 -8.96
N ALA A 133 5.72 14.72 -8.79
CA ALA A 133 4.77 15.34 -9.72
C ALA A 133 5.05 16.85 -9.87
N LYS A 134 5.28 17.54 -8.75
CA LYS A 134 5.63 18.96 -8.75
C LYS A 134 6.97 19.24 -9.45
N ARG A 135 8.01 18.43 -9.23
CA ARG A 135 9.28 18.56 -9.96
C ARG A 135 9.09 18.38 -11.47
N ARG A 136 8.25 17.42 -11.87
CA ARG A 136 7.95 17.10 -13.27
C ARG A 136 7.33 18.26 -14.04
N GLU A 137 6.59 19.16 -13.38
CA GLU A 137 6.04 20.38 -14.00
C GLU A 137 7.15 21.30 -14.53
N THR A 138 8.34 21.27 -13.90
CA THR A 138 9.50 22.09 -14.28
C THR A 138 10.59 21.32 -15.01
N ASP A 139 10.71 20.01 -14.80
CA ASP A 139 11.69 19.14 -15.46
C ASP A 139 11.03 17.82 -15.86
N THR A 140 10.76 17.69 -17.17
CA THR A 140 10.07 16.54 -17.76
C THR A 140 10.84 15.22 -17.65
N LYS A 141 12.12 15.26 -17.21
CA LYS A 141 12.89 14.04 -16.93
C LYS A 141 12.36 13.32 -15.70
N PHE A 142 11.81 14.02 -14.71
CA PHE A 142 11.17 13.37 -13.56
C PHE A 142 9.94 12.58 -14.03
N ARG A 143 9.94 11.29 -13.74
CA ARG A 143 8.85 10.38 -14.12
C ARG A 143 8.02 10.09 -12.87
N LEU A 144 6.73 9.83 -13.03
CA LEU A 144 5.90 9.30 -11.95
C LEU A 144 6.15 7.78 -11.80
N PRO A 145 5.89 7.19 -10.61
CA PRO A 145 5.97 5.75 -10.44
C PRO A 145 5.00 5.03 -11.39
N GLY A 146 5.37 3.84 -11.84
CA GLY A 146 4.48 2.98 -12.62
C GLY A 146 3.31 2.43 -11.80
N ARG A 147 3.52 2.26 -10.48
CA ARG A 147 2.50 1.83 -9.54
C ARG A 147 2.80 2.29 -8.11
N MET A 148 1.74 2.49 -7.34
CA MET A 148 1.81 2.63 -5.88
C MET A 148 1.10 1.46 -5.19
N ILE A 149 1.77 0.83 -4.21
CA ILE A 149 1.21 -0.23 -3.37
C ILE A 149 1.13 0.32 -1.94
N LEU A 150 -0.08 0.43 -1.41
CA LEU A 150 -0.36 1.16 -0.17
C LEU A 150 -1.12 0.26 0.78
N ALA A 151 -0.56 0.02 1.97
CA ALA A 151 -1.11 -0.94 2.90
C ALA A 151 -1.33 -0.33 4.30
N SER A 152 -2.45 -0.71 4.91
CA SER A 152 -2.76 -0.46 6.33
C SER A 152 -2.67 1.01 6.75
N MET A 153 -3.15 1.94 5.92
CA MET A 153 -3.21 3.36 6.26
C MET A 153 -4.43 4.02 5.65
N VAL A 154 -5.08 4.89 6.42
CA VAL A 154 -6.15 5.76 5.90
C VAL A 154 -5.62 6.64 4.77
N SER A 155 -6.51 7.07 3.89
CA SER A 155 -6.18 8.04 2.84
C SER A 155 -5.64 9.37 3.41
N PRO A 156 -4.69 10.05 2.73
CA PRO A 156 -4.08 11.29 3.21
C PRO A 156 -5.06 12.43 3.51
N ASP A 157 -6.19 12.48 2.82
CA ASP A 157 -7.24 13.49 2.95
C ASP A 157 -8.24 13.20 4.07
N THR A 158 -8.10 12.08 4.79
CA THR A 158 -8.93 11.76 5.96
C THR A 158 -8.84 12.88 7.01
N PRO A 159 -9.96 13.56 7.34
CA PRO A 159 -9.97 14.65 8.31
C PRO A 159 -9.42 14.21 9.67
N PRO A 160 -8.71 15.08 10.42
CA PRO A 160 -8.18 14.72 11.73
C PRO A 160 -9.21 14.13 12.70
N SER A 161 -10.46 14.62 12.67
CA SER A 161 -11.57 14.13 13.50
C SER A 161 -12.06 12.72 13.17
N GLU A 162 -11.72 12.20 11.99
CA GLU A 162 -12.14 10.88 11.49
C GLU A 162 -10.99 9.87 11.51
N ARG A 163 -9.78 10.30 11.88
CA ARG A 163 -8.64 9.39 11.99
C ARG A 163 -8.86 8.41 13.15
N PRO A 164 -8.64 7.10 12.95
CA PRO A 164 -8.95 6.06 13.94
C PRO A 164 -7.89 5.92 15.06
N TRP A 165 -7.27 7.03 15.46
CA TRP A 165 -6.38 7.12 16.61
C TRP A 165 -6.70 8.34 17.46
N ARG A 166 -6.29 8.25 18.72
CA ARG A 166 -6.26 9.40 19.62
C ARG A 166 -5.07 10.28 19.26
N GLU A 167 -5.25 11.59 19.29
CA GLU A 167 -4.13 12.53 19.21
C GLU A 167 -3.12 12.22 20.33
N THR A 168 -1.90 11.88 19.93
CA THR A 168 -0.90 11.26 20.82
C THR A 168 -0.05 12.26 21.58
N ARG A 169 0.02 13.51 21.08
CA ARG A 169 0.89 14.57 21.61
C ARG A 169 0.71 14.87 23.11
N HIS A 170 -0.48 14.65 23.64
CA HIS A 170 -0.83 14.96 25.03
C HIS A 170 -0.92 13.71 25.92
N LEU A 171 -0.73 12.52 25.34
CA LEU A 171 -0.84 11.27 26.08
C LEU A 171 0.37 11.06 27.00
N SER A 172 0.10 10.67 28.24
CA SER A 172 1.11 10.08 29.13
C SER A 172 1.71 8.81 28.52
N ASP A 173 2.82 8.31 29.06
CA ASP A 173 3.44 7.08 28.55
C ASP A 173 2.49 5.89 28.64
N SER A 174 1.77 5.72 29.74
CA SER A 174 0.80 4.63 29.89
C SER A 174 -0.34 4.72 28.88
N GLU A 175 -0.87 5.92 28.63
CA GLU A 175 -1.91 6.14 27.63
C GLU A 175 -1.41 5.93 26.20
N PHE A 176 -0.18 6.34 25.91
CA PHE A 176 0.41 6.13 24.59
C PHE A 176 0.72 4.65 24.35
N GLN A 177 1.20 3.91 25.35
CA GLN A 177 1.36 2.46 25.26
C GLN A 177 0.03 1.77 24.99
N GLU A 178 -1.07 2.22 25.62
CA GLU A 178 -2.41 1.69 25.35
C GLU A 178 -2.87 1.97 23.92
N GLU A 179 -2.62 3.18 23.40
CA GLU A 179 -2.88 3.51 22.00
C GLU A 179 -2.10 2.59 21.05
N LEU A 180 -0.83 2.30 21.36
CA LEU A 180 0.03 1.38 20.59
C LEU A 180 -0.43 -0.08 20.66
N ARG A 181 -1.02 -0.55 21.77
CA ARG A 181 -1.66 -1.88 21.83
C ARG A 181 -2.80 -1.99 20.81
N GLY A 182 -3.57 -0.91 20.65
CA GLY A 182 -4.59 -0.81 19.61
C GLY A 182 -4.04 -0.93 18.18
N TRP A 183 -2.75 -0.70 17.98
CA TRP A 183 -2.04 -0.90 16.71
C TRP A 183 -1.31 -2.27 16.62
N SER A 184 -1.63 -3.20 17.52
CA SER A 184 -0.98 -4.51 17.63
C SER A 184 0.54 -4.44 17.89
N CYS A 185 1.03 -3.37 18.52
CA CYS A 185 2.41 -3.34 19.00
C CYS A 185 2.60 -4.40 20.10
N ASN A 186 3.71 -5.15 20.02
CA ASN A 186 3.98 -6.26 20.93
C ASN A 186 4.29 -5.76 22.37
N GLU A 187 3.72 -6.41 23.40
CA GLU A 187 3.93 -6.06 24.81
C GLU A 187 5.40 -5.98 25.24
N ILE A 188 6.30 -6.71 24.56
CA ILE A 188 7.73 -6.65 24.84
C ILE A 188 8.29 -5.22 24.68
N LEU A 189 7.73 -4.43 23.76
CA LEU A 189 8.13 -3.04 23.50
C LEU A 189 7.95 -2.15 24.73
N PHE A 190 7.00 -2.47 25.61
CA PHE A 190 6.65 -1.66 26.78
C PHE A 190 7.46 -2.02 28.03
N GLN A 191 8.37 -3.00 27.93
CA GLN A 191 9.34 -3.25 29.00
C GLN A 191 10.22 -2.01 29.19
N PRO A 192 10.58 -1.63 30.44
CA PRO A 192 11.21 -0.34 30.74
C PRO A 192 12.43 0.00 29.86
N ASP A 193 13.32 -0.96 29.63
CA ASP A 193 14.54 -0.74 28.84
C ASP A 193 14.24 -0.52 27.35
N LEU A 194 13.27 -1.26 26.79
CA LEU A 194 12.86 -1.11 25.41
C LEU A 194 12.05 0.18 25.21
N TRP A 195 11.16 0.50 26.15
CA TRP A 195 10.40 1.74 26.09
C TRP A 195 11.32 2.96 26.18
N ALA A 196 12.32 2.94 27.06
CA ALA A 196 13.33 4.00 27.15
C ALA A 196 14.11 4.19 25.85
N ALA A 197 14.35 3.11 25.10
CA ALA A 197 15.06 3.13 23.83
C ALA A 197 14.18 3.59 22.64
N TYR A 198 12.91 3.14 22.57
CA TYR A 198 12.07 3.30 21.38
C TYR A 198 10.90 4.28 21.55
N GLY A 199 10.43 4.52 22.78
CA GLY A 199 9.25 5.33 23.06
C GLY A 199 9.35 6.75 22.51
N LYS A 200 10.53 7.37 22.59
CA LYS A 200 10.78 8.71 22.01
C LYS A 200 10.64 8.73 20.49
N LEU A 201 11.14 7.71 19.79
CA LEU A 201 11.03 7.60 18.34
C LEU A 201 9.58 7.38 17.92
N LEU A 202 8.86 6.49 18.62
CA LEU A 202 7.44 6.24 18.40
C LEU A 202 6.61 7.52 18.60
N ARG A 203 6.88 8.29 19.66
CA ARG A 203 6.22 9.59 19.87
C ARG A 203 6.51 10.57 18.73
N ALA A 204 7.75 10.62 18.26
CA ALA A 204 8.11 11.49 17.15
C ALA A 204 7.38 11.11 15.85
N ASP A 205 7.33 9.82 15.50
CA ASP A 205 6.63 9.36 14.31
C ASP A 205 5.10 9.54 14.43
N HIS A 206 4.52 9.30 15.60
CA HIS A 206 3.09 9.56 15.81
C HIS A 206 2.74 11.05 15.79
N LEU A 207 3.65 11.93 16.23
CA LEU A 207 3.46 13.37 16.08
C LEU A 207 3.40 13.77 14.59
N LEU A 208 4.19 13.13 13.72
CA LEU A 208 4.06 13.32 12.27
C LEU A 208 2.67 12.92 11.77
N LEU A 209 2.04 11.90 12.37
CA LEU A 209 0.69 11.47 12.01
C LEU A 209 -0.39 12.44 12.51
N ASP A 210 -0.25 12.89 13.76
CA ASP A 210 -1.19 13.84 14.39
C ASP A 210 -1.23 15.17 13.62
N GLU A 211 -0.06 15.71 13.30
CA GLU A 211 0.09 17.03 12.67
C GLU A 211 0.09 16.97 11.14
N TYR A 212 -0.18 15.80 10.55
CA TYR A 212 -0.13 15.63 9.11
C TYR A 212 -1.20 16.47 8.40
N ILE A 213 -0.72 17.36 7.54
CA ILE A 213 -1.53 18.11 6.57
C ILE A 213 -1.08 17.65 5.19
N PRO A 214 -1.94 17.00 4.38
CA PRO A 214 -1.54 16.48 3.08
C PRO A 214 -1.26 17.60 2.07
N THR A 215 -0.32 17.35 1.15
CA THR A 215 -0.09 18.21 -0.01
C THR A 215 -1.35 18.21 -0.89
N LYS A 216 -1.96 19.39 -1.05
CA LYS A 216 -3.11 19.56 -1.94
C LYS A 216 -2.66 19.51 -3.40
N ARG A 217 -3.43 18.81 -4.23
CA ARG A 217 -3.27 18.78 -5.68
C ARG A 217 -4.59 19.06 -6.37
N ASP A 218 -4.53 19.80 -7.48
CA ASP A 218 -5.71 20.14 -8.27
C ASP A 218 -6.23 18.95 -9.08
N ALA A 219 -5.37 17.95 -9.31
CA ALA A 219 -5.70 16.72 -10.02
C ALA A 219 -5.06 15.50 -9.33
N PRO A 220 -5.64 14.31 -9.51
CA PRO A 220 -5.06 13.03 -9.08
C PRO A 220 -3.65 12.78 -9.64
N LEU A 221 -2.89 11.84 -9.08
CA LEU A 221 -1.51 11.54 -9.56
C LEU A 221 -1.52 10.92 -10.96
N GLY A 222 -2.62 10.27 -11.36
CA GLY A 222 -2.69 9.52 -12.61
C GLY A 222 -1.81 8.26 -12.57
N VAL A 223 -1.57 7.71 -11.37
CA VAL A 223 -0.72 6.55 -11.15
C VAL A 223 -1.60 5.36 -10.75
N PRO A 224 -1.47 4.19 -11.38
CA PRO A 224 -2.14 2.97 -10.92
C PRO A 224 -1.81 2.65 -9.47
N CYS A 225 -2.80 2.30 -8.65
CA CYS A 225 -2.57 1.95 -7.26
C CYS A 225 -3.21 0.63 -6.85
N SER A 226 -2.67 0.05 -5.78
CA SER A 226 -3.19 -1.16 -5.15
C SER A 226 -3.22 -0.92 -3.65
N VAL A 227 -4.43 -0.93 -3.10
CA VAL A 227 -4.67 -0.55 -1.71
C VAL A 227 -5.06 -1.78 -0.92
N PHE A 228 -4.46 -1.94 0.26
CA PHE A 228 -4.62 -3.12 1.10
C PHE A 228 -4.98 -2.74 2.53
N ARG A 229 -5.94 -3.49 3.10
CA ARG A 229 -6.20 -3.50 4.54
C ARG A 229 -5.75 -4.82 5.16
N ALA A 230 -5.39 -4.79 6.43
CA ALA A 230 -5.21 -6.01 7.20
C ALA A 230 -6.57 -6.56 7.65
N ARG A 231 -6.75 -7.89 7.61
CA ARG A 231 -8.02 -8.54 7.95
C ARG A 231 -8.42 -8.29 9.40
N ASP A 232 -7.44 -8.40 10.30
CA ASP A 232 -7.59 -8.42 11.75
C ASP A 232 -7.08 -7.10 12.38
N ASP A 233 -7.09 -6.00 11.62
CA ASP A 233 -6.75 -4.68 12.14
C ASP A 233 -7.77 -4.26 13.22
N LEU A 234 -7.29 -3.79 14.37
CA LEU A 234 -8.16 -3.40 15.48
C LEU A 234 -8.77 -2.00 15.29
N LYS A 235 -8.16 -1.16 14.43
CA LYS A 235 -8.55 0.23 14.20
C LYS A 235 -9.04 0.47 12.77
N LEU A 236 -8.39 -0.12 11.78
CA LEU A 236 -8.69 0.06 10.35
C LEU A 236 -9.60 -1.03 9.77
N GLN A 237 -10.75 -1.24 10.39
CA GLN A 237 -11.65 -2.35 10.03
C GLN A 237 -12.50 -2.08 8.78
N SER A 238 -12.92 -0.83 8.58
CA SER A 238 -13.85 -0.47 7.50
C SER A 238 -13.11 -0.21 6.18
N PRO A 239 -13.58 -0.76 5.04
CA PRO A 239 -13.09 -0.39 3.72
C PRO A 239 -13.15 1.12 3.43
N SER A 240 -14.11 1.83 4.03
CA SER A 240 -14.25 3.29 3.88
C SER A 240 -13.00 4.10 4.25
N HIS A 241 -12.15 3.58 5.14
CA HIS A 241 -10.87 4.21 5.47
C HIS A 241 -9.91 4.32 4.27
N PHE A 242 -10.10 3.47 3.25
CA PHE A 242 -9.13 3.24 2.19
C PHE A 242 -9.62 3.71 0.81
N VAL A 243 -10.92 3.82 0.58
CA VAL A 243 -11.49 4.10 -0.75
C VAL A 243 -10.98 5.39 -1.40
N ASN A 244 -10.74 6.44 -0.60
CA ASN A 244 -10.29 7.74 -1.14
C ASN A 244 -8.87 7.69 -1.73
N TRP A 245 -8.08 6.67 -1.43
CA TRP A 245 -6.78 6.48 -2.08
C TRP A 245 -6.90 6.43 -3.61
N PHE A 246 -7.93 5.76 -4.16
CA PHE A 246 -8.13 5.65 -5.60
C PHE A 246 -8.37 7.03 -6.25
N SER A 247 -9.21 7.84 -5.61
CA SER A 247 -9.49 9.21 -6.09
C SER A 247 -8.26 10.12 -6.06
N LEU A 248 -7.41 9.99 -5.03
CA LEU A 248 -6.20 10.81 -4.91
C LEU A 248 -5.08 10.38 -5.86
N VAL A 249 -4.95 9.08 -6.12
CA VAL A 249 -3.77 8.50 -6.80
C VAL A 249 -4.05 8.21 -8.27
N GLU A 250 -5.16 7.57 -8.61
CA GLU A 250 -5.51 7.24 -10.00
C GLU A 250 -6.32 8.34 -10.67
N GLY A 251 -7.30 8.87 -9.94
CA GLY A 251 -8.33 9.77 -10.45
C GLY A 251 -9.59 9.05 -10.91
N PRO A 252 -10.62 9.79 -11.38
CA PRO A 252 -11.86 9.16 -11.81
C PRO A 252 -11.52 8.14 -12.89
N SER A 253 -11.94 6.89 -12.68
CA SER A 253 -11.77 5.79 -13.63
C SER A 253 -12.17 6.27 -15.01
N ALA A 254 -11.19 6.68 -15.83
CA ALA A 254 -11.34 6.64 -17.27
C ALA A 254 -11.48 5.14 -17.53
N THR A 255 -12.73 4.68 -17.61
CA THR A 255 -13.12 3.29 -17.87
C THR A 255 -12.00 2.59 -18.59
N ARG A 256 -11.24 1.77 -17.86
CA ARG A 256 -10.36 0.78 -18.46
C ARG A 256 -11.35 -0.13 -19.16
N THR A 257 -11.69 0.19 -20.41
CA THR A 257 -12.50 -0.66 -21.27
C THR A 257 -11.95 -2.04 -21.06
N GLU A 258 -12.76 -2.95 -20.51
CA GLU A 258 -12.40 -4.34 -20.34
C GLU A 258 -11.79 -4.77 -21.67
N ARG A 259 -10.46 -4.91 -21.72
CA ARG A 259 -9.80 -5.41 -22.91
C ARG A 259 -10.30 -6.84 -23.01
N LYS A 260 -11.23 -7.07 -23.94
CA LYS A 260 -11.76 -8.40 -24.23
C LYS A 260 -10.58 -9.35 -24.38
N ASP A 261 -10.66 -10.43 -23.63
CA ASP A 261 -9.75 -11.56 -23.69
C ASP A 261 -9.38 -11.90 -25.15
N PRO A 262 -8.08 -11.82 -25.54
CA PRO A 262 -7.64 -12.20 -26.88
C PRO A 262 -7.91 -13.67 -27.22
N SER A 263 -8.26 -14.52 -26.24
CA SER A 263 -8.53 -15.94 -26.43
C SER A 263 -9.86 -16.25 -27.14
N LYS A 264 -10.71 -15.25 -27.42
CA LYS A 264 -12.02 -15.45 -28.07
C LYS A 264 -12.14 -14.97 -29.52
N LEU A 265 -11.02 -14.68 -30.19
CA LEU A 265 -10.99 -14.33 -31.62
C LEU A 265 -10.22 -15.37 -32.43
N CYS A 266 -10.67 -16.64 -32.41
CA CYS A 266 -10.30 -17.60 -33.45
C CYS A 266 -11.29 -18.77 -33.51
N SER A 267 -12.41 -18.56 -34.19
CA SER A 267 -13.18 -19.67 -34.78
C SER A 267 -14.10 -19.16 -35.88
N TYR A 268 -13.52 -18.84 -37.04
CA TYR A 268 -14.25 -18.88 -38.30
C TYR A 268 -13.44 -19.62 -39.35
N GLY A 269 -14.05 -20.69 -39.87
CA GLY A 269 -13.71 -21.27 -41.17
C GLY A 269 -13.21 -22.71 -41.13
N ARG A 270 -14.13 -23.67 -41.14
CA ARG A 270 -14.27 -24.58 -42.29
C ARG A 270 -15.64 -25.26 -42.31
N SER A 271 -16.22 -25.22 -43.50
CA SER A 271 -17.54 -25.65 -43.92
C SER A 271 -17.65 -27.16 -44.14
N ASP A 272 -18.91 -27.60 -44.11
CA ASP A 272 -19.53 -28.79 -44.72
C ASP A 272 -19.04 -30.16 -44.22
N THR A 273 -19.91 -31.05 -43.75
CA THR A 273 -20.99 -31.65 -44.56
C THR A 273 -22.03 -32.38 -43.71
N SER A 274 -23.29 -32.24 -44.12
CA SER A 274 -24.33 -33.30 -44.18
C SER A 274 -24.98 -33.92 -42.93
N ALA A 275 -26.30 -34.00 -43.07
CA ALA A 275 -27.20 -35.10 -42.69
C ALA A 275 -27.94 -35.02 -41.34
N ASN A 276 -29.12 -34.38 -41.42
CA ASN A 276 -30.42 -35.04 -41.30
C ASN A 276 -30.62 -36.04 -40.14
N LYS A 277 -31.46 -35.69 -39.15
CA LYS A 277 -32.61 -36.52 -38.74
C LYS A 277 -33.54 -35.81 -37.74
N ARG A 278 -34.83 -35.98 -38.01
CA ARG A 278 -36.00 -35.67 -37.17
C ARG A 278 -36.16 -36.69 -36.05
N GLY A 279 -36.93 -36.33 -35.01
CA GLY A 279 -37.62 -37.24 -34.09
C GLY A 279 -37.65 -36.65 -32.67
N ASP A 280 -38.71 -35.97 -32.24
CA ASP A 280 -39.98 -36.46 -31.65
C ASP A 280 -39.95 -36.66 -30.11
N ALA A 281 -40.75 -35.81 -29.47
CA ALA A 281 -41.65 -35.97 -28.32
C ALA A 281 -41.40 -36.90 -27.09
N SER A 282 -41.84 -36.33 -25.95
CA SER A 282 -42.47 -36.98 -24.78
C SER A 282 -41.52 -37.53 -23.70
N THR A 283 -41.76 -37.51 -22.38
CA THR A 283 -42.97 -37.39 -21.53
C THR A 283 -42.58 -37.19 -20.05
N ALA A 284 -43.52 -36.63 -19.25
CA ALA A 284 -43.90 -36.97 -17.85
C ALA A 284 -42.88 -36.80 -16.70
N GLU A 285 -43.11 -35.86 -15.77
CA GLU A 285 -43.91 -35.94 -14.51
C GLU A 285 -43.18 -36.62 -13.34
N CYS A 286 -43.03 -35.88 -12.22
CA CYS A 286 -43.60 -36.24 -10.91
C CYS A 286 -43.28 -35.18 -9.83
N THR A 287 -44.33 -34.58 -9.27
CA THR A 287 -44.36 -33.90 -7.95
C THR A 287 -44.76 -34.91 -6.86
N PRO A 288 -44.49 -34.66 -5.56
CA PRO A 288 -45.47 -33.99 -4.66
C PRO A 288 -44.82 -33.00 -3.64
N ARG A 289 -45.39 -31.81 -3.35
CA ARG A 289 -46.42 -31.41 -2.32
C ARG A 289 -46.05 -31.74 -0.86
N ASP A 290 -45.74 -30.75 -0.02
CA ASP A 290 -46.59 -29.85 0.82
C ASP A 290 -46.81 -30.44 2.23
N THR A 291 -46.39 -29.83 3.35
CA THR A 291 -47.07 -28.84 4.23
C THR A 291 -46.32 -28.92 5.59
N ASP A 292 -46.21 -27.96 6.52
CA ASP A 292 -47.22 -27.12 7.19
C ASP A 292 -46.56 -25.95 7.98
N THR A 293 -47.33 -24.88 8.15
CA THR A 293 -47.13 -23.62 8.89
C THR A 293 -47.36 -23.71 10.41
N VAL A 294 -46.62 -22.92 11.23
CA VAL A 294 -47.14 -22.17 12.42
C VAL A 294 -46.26 -20.94 12.76
N LYS A 295 -46.89 -19.80 13.10
CA LYS A 295 -46.40 -18.54 13.75
C LYS A 295 -47.44 -18.18 14.87
N PRO A 296 -47.31 -17.10 15.68
CA PRO A 296 -46.21 -16.47 16.41
C PRO A 296 -46.61 -16.15 17.90
N LEU A 297 -45.78 -15.45 18.70
CA LEU A 297 -46.22 -14.73 19.92
C LEU A 297 -45.36 -13.48 20.22
N ASP A 298 -46.05 -12.36 20.48
CA ASP A 298 -45.57 -11.01 20.81
C ASP A 298 -45.29 -10.79 22.32
N ARG A 299 -44.43 -9.81 22.67
CA ARG A 299 -44.78 -8.65 23.56
C ARG A 299 -43.65 -7.63 23.77
N GLU A 300 -43.97 -6.39 23.38
CA GLU A 300 -43.70 -5.02 23.91
C GLU A 300 -42.52 -4.76 24.88
N SER A 301 -41.55 -3.88 24.59
CA SER A 301 -41.51 -2.39 24.52
C SER A 301 -41.43 -1.63 25.85
N THR A 302 -40.35 -0.84 26.04
CA THR A 302 -40.37 0.57 26.47
C THR A 302 -39.02 1.20 26.08
N GLY A 303 -39.08 2.37 25.43
CA GLY A 303 -37.91 3.08 24.88
C GLY A 303 -37.47 4.27 25.71
N LYS A 304 -36.38 4.90 25.26
CA LYS A 304 -36.16 6.35 25.35
C LYS A 304 -35.23 6.80 24.22
N ALA A 305 -35.73 7.77 23.46
CA ALA A 305 -35.10 8.39 22.31
C ALA A 305 -34.04 9.44 22.71
N GLY A 306 -33.02 9.58 21.88
CA GLY A 306 -32.01 10.64 21.93
C GLY A 306 -31.51 10.98 20.53
N SER A 307 -32.18 11.96 19.92
CA SER A 307 -31.81 12.85 18.81
C SER A 307 -30.69 12.44 17.83
N ASP A 308 -31.11 12.10 16.62
CA ASP A 308 -30.33 12.21 15.37
C ASP A 308 -30.00 13.69 15.07
N ALA A 309 -28.72 13.99 14.93
CA ALA A 309 -28.24 15.18 14.24
C ALA A 309 -27.55 14.72 12.94
N GLY A 310 -28.15 15.13 11.82
CA GLY A 310 -27.87 14.60 10.49
C GLY A 310 -26.43 14.79 10.01
N ILE A 311 -25.89 13.69 9.48
CA ILE A 311 -24.72 13.68 8.62
C ILE A 311 -25.15 14.17 7.23
N ALA A 312 -24.51 15.24 6.74
CA ALA A 312 -24.67 15.68 5.36
C ALA A 312 -24.07 14.63 4.40
N PRO A 313 -24.71 14.34 3.25
CA PRO A 313 -24.22 13.32 2.33
C PRO A 313 -23.06 13.88 1.50
N GLY A 314 -21.83 13.62 1.95
CA GLY A 314 -20.62 13.84 1.16
C GLY A 314 -20.34 12.61 0.29
N SER A 315 -20.32 12.83 -1.04
CA SER A 315 -19.84 11.93 -2.11
C SER A 315 -20.12 10.44 -1.93
N GLY A 316 -21.14 9.93 -2.64
CA GLY A 316 -21.47 8.51 -2.67
C GLY A 316 -20.25 7.64 -2.85
N LEU A 317 -20.00 6.79 -1.84
CA LEU A 317 -19.13 5.63 -1.95
C LEU A 317 -19.50 4.91 -3.26
N GLN A 318 -18.62 4.93 -4.25
CA GLN A 318 -18.79 4.01 -5.37
C GLN A 318 -18.59 2.63 -4.78
N GLN A 319 -19.68 1.90 -4.59
CA GLN A 319 -19.72 0.56 -3.99
C GLN A 319 -18.70 -0.41 -4.64
N ASP A 320 -18.27 -0.08 -5.87
CA ASP A 320 -17.26 -0.77 -6.66
C ASP A 320 -15.82 -0.61 -6.12
N ASP A 321 -15.44 0.59 -5.64
CA ASP A 321 -14.08 0.83 -5.12
C ASP A 321 -13.82 0.09 -3.80
N GLY A 322 -14.86 -0.15 -3.01
CA GLY A 322 -14.79 -0.98 -1.81
C GLY A 322 -14.31 -2.41 -2.11
N ASN A 323 -14.70 -2.96 -3.26
CA ASN A 323 -14.32 -4.31 -3.69
C ASN A 323 -12.89 -4.39 -4.23
N ARG A 324 -12.29 -3.24 -4.60
CA ARG A 324 -10.91 -3.16 -5.09
C ARG A 324 -9.87 -3.19 -3.97
N ILE A 325 -10.29 -2.97 -2.73
CA ILE A 325 -9.40 -3.00 -1.56
C ILE A 325 -9.01 -4.44 -1.27
N GLY A 326 -7.73 -4.76 -1.46
CA GLY A 326 -7.17 -6.05 -1.13
C GLY A 326 -7.16 -6.30 0.38
N VAL A 327 -7.25 -7.56 0.77
CA VAL A 327 -7.20 -7.97 2.18
C VAL A 327 -5.93 -8.80 2.41
N LEU A 328 -5.12 -8.37 3.37
CA LEU A 328 -3.93 -9.07 3.84
C LEU A 328 -4.29 -9.87 5.10
N ASP A 329 -3.71 -11.06 5.25
CA ASP A 329 -3.86 -11.83 6.48
C ASP A 329 -3.10 -11.17 7.64
N GLY A 330 -3.66 -11.26 8.86
CA GLY A 330 -3.08 -10.67 10.07
C GLY A 330 -3.66 -9.31 10.44
N SER A 331 -3.04 -8.68 11.43
CA SER A 331 -3.43 -7.37 11.98
C SER A 331 -2.55 -6.22 11.44
N HIS A 332 -2.69 -5.02 12.01
CA HIS A 332 -1.76 -3.91 11.74
C HIS A 332 -0.29 -4.23 12.09
N GLY A 333 -0.07 -5.26 12.90
CA GLY A 333 1.26 -5.77 13.24
C GLY A 333 1.80 -6.81 12.26
N LEU A 334 1.16 -7.06 11.11
CA LEU A 334 1.51 -8.18 10.21
C LEU A 334 2.98 -8.19 9.76
N MET A 335 3.64 -7.04 9.73
CA MET A 335 5.07 -6.94 9.40
C MET A 335 6.00 -7.55 10.46
N TYR A 336 5.48 -7.86 11.66
CA TYR A 336 6.19 -8.58 12.72
C TYR A 336 5.82 -10.06 12.77
N ASP A 337 4.74 -10.49 12.12
CA ASP A 337 4.40 -11.90 11.94
C ASP A 337 5.12 -12.45 10.70
N PRO A 338 6.04 -13.41 10.82
CA PRO A 338 6.81 -13.89 9.67
C PRO A 338 5.97 -14.48 8.54
N LYS A 339 4.84 -15.13 8.85
CA LYS A 339 3.97 -15.77 7.84
C LYS A 339 3.14 -14.72 7.11
N CYS A 340 2.54 -13.80 7.84
CA CYS A 340 1.73 -12.72 7.27
C CYS A 340 2.60 -11.77 6.44
N ARG A 341 3.80 -11.44 6.93
CA ARG A 341 4.78 -10.66 6.17
C ARG A 341 5.21 -11.35 4.87
N ALA A 342 5.48 -12.66 4.90
CA ALA A 342 5.85 -13.41 3.70
C ALA A 342 4.74 -13.36 2.64
N LYS A 343 3.49 -13.60 3.04
CA LYS A 343 2.31 -13.49 2.14
C LYS A 343 2.13 -12.08 1.58
N PHE A 344 2.38 -11.04 2.38
CA PHE A 344 2.33 -9.67 1.89
C PHE A 344 3.41 -9.41 0.83
N PHE A 345 4.62 -9.95 1.01
CA PHE A 345 5.66 -9.86 0.00
C PHE A 345 5.29 -10.62 -1.28
N GLU A 346 4.74 -11.83 -1.19
CA GLU A 346 4.21 -12.56 -2.36
C GLU A 346 3.21 -11.70 -3.14
N ARG A 347 2.30 -11.01 -2.43
CA ARG A 347 1.34 -10.11 -3.08
C ARG A 347 2.01 -8.90 -3.76
N ILE A 348 3.08 -8.37 -3.19
CA ILE A 348 3.88 -7.31 -3.85
C ILE A 348 4.52 -7.86 -5.13
N LEU A 349 5.09 -9.07 -5.08
CA LEU A 349 5.73 -9.69 -6.24
C LEU A 349 4.74 -9.87 -7.39
N GLU A 350 3.56 -10.42 -7.12
CA GLU A 350 2.49 -10.57 -8.14
C GLU A 350 2.17 -9.24 -8.85
N LEU A 351 2.08 -8.14 -8.09
CA LEU A 351 1.78 -6.82 -8.64
C LEU A 351 2.96 -6.21 -9.41
N VAL A 352 4.19 -6.45 -8.95
CA VAL A 352 5.41 -5.99 -9.61
C VAL A 352 5.61 -6.73 -10.93
N GLU A 353 5.42 -8.04 -10.95
CA GLU A 353 5.48 -8.87 -12.15
C GLU A 353 4.41 -8.46 -13.16
N GLN A 354 3.17 -8.24 -12.72
CA GLN A 354 2.11 -7.70 -13.59
C GLN A 354 2.50 -6.34 -14.17
N ASN A 355 3.07 -5.45 -13.36
CA ASN A 355 3.50 -4.14 -13.82
C ASN A 355 4.67 -4.21 -14.82
N LEU A 356 5.59 -5.17 -14.64
CA LEU A 356 6.66 -5.44 -15.60
C LEU A 356 6.08 -5.90 -16.94
N LEU A 357 5.12 -6.82 -16.93
CA LEU A 357 4.45 -7.29 -18.14
C LEU A 357 3.72 -6.14 -18.85
N ASP A 358 2.90 -5.37 -18.11
CA ASP A 358 2.18 -4.22 -18.68
C ASP A 358 3.13 -3.23 -19.38
N LEU A 359 4.27 -2.91 -18.75
CA LEU A 359 5.28 -2.03 -19.34
C LEU A 359 5.97 -2.61 -20.59
N MET A 360 6.16 -3.92 -20.65
CA MET A 360 6.73 -4.59 -21.82
C MET A 360 5.75 -4.62 -23.00
N TYR A 361 4.46 -4.80 -22.73
CA TYR A 361 3.43 -4.92 -23.77
C TYR A 361 2.89 -3.57 -24.26
N ASP A 362 2.81 -2.54 -23.42
CA ASP A 362 2.41 -1.19 -23.85
C ASP A 362 3.52 -0.44 -24.62
N GLY A 363 4.74 -1.00 -24.66
CA GLY A 363 5.87 -0.51 -25.45
C GLY A 363 6.01 -1.13 -26.84
N MET A 364 5.15 -2.09 -27.20
CA MET A 364 5.03 -2.70 -28.55
C MET A 364 3.80 -2.14 -29.26
#